data_AF-A0A1G5DVF6-F1
#
_entry.id   AF-A0A1G5DVF6-F1
#
_cell.length_a   1.000
_cell.length_b   1.000
_cell.length_c   1.000
_cell.angle_alpha   90.00
_cell.angle_beta   90.00
_cell.angle_gamma   90.00
#
_symmetry.space_group_name_H-M   'P 1'
#
loop_
_entity.id
_entity.type
_entity.pdbx_description
1 polymer ?
#
loop_
_entity_poly.entity_id
_entity_poly.type
_entity_poly.pdbx_seq_one_letter_code
_entity_poly.pdbx_strand_id
1 'polypeptide(L)'
;MEEKRFKLVYDKAPVTDSQKQVIERYWDYDAVNKKFVGKAKEVFHNNDMSLVANLSLINSLSTMRMANLCKVCSNEFWLPVYSRTQFTHGITCHYDVPKYFTCEKCNLLLKQEKLARARREKAEIIENIREAYELKRYKSLTGFEYKVLVETLKNDHYNNTLRYYGDQGAHKAFIETLDKLNELHLLYINRESASEWYREILFIQETKDIFSAIPQYYPPSKQKMAHKIDDEHNPNPNFANELRFFLHTNTQKSELSPDFTTLIEIKEDIILRKGTTFTAGGWIKNNGGINVTIIPTEK
;
A
#
# COMPACT_ATOMS: atom_id res chain seq x y z
N MET A 1 -9.79 -19.71 -49.49
CA MET A 1 -8.33 -19.82 -49.29
C MET A 1 -8.07 -19.52 -47.84
N GLU A 2 -7.73 -20.51 -47.04
CA GLU A 2 -7.30 -20.27 -45.66
C GLU A 2 -5.93 -19.59 -45.72
N GLU A 3 -5.85 -18.32 -45.32
CA GLU A 3 -4.56 -17.66 -45.12
C GLU A 3 -3.78 -18.44 -44.07
N LYS A 4 -2.63 -19.00 -44.47
CA LYS A 4 -1.73 -19.69 -43.56
C LYS A 4 -1.26 -18.69 -42.50
N ARG A 5 -1.78 -18.82 -41.27
CA ARG A 5 -1.40 -18.00 -40.10
C ARG A 5 0.00 -18.30 -39.56
N PHE A 6 0.77 -19.12 -40.26
CA PHE A 6 2.13 -19.49 -39.91
C PHE A 6 2.97 -19.71 -41.16
N LYS A 7 4.27 -19.43 -41.07
CA LYS A 7 5.23 -19.60 -42.16
C LYS A 7 6.58 -20.02 -41.62
N LEU A 8 7.24 -20.94 -42.31
CA LEU A 8 8.62 -21.33 -42.06
C LEU A 8 9.55 -20.39 -42.82
N VAL A 9 10.51 -19.80 -42.14
CA VAL A 9 11.51 -18.92 -42.76
C VAL A 9 12.91 -19.48 -42.50
N TYR A 10 13.74 -19.50 -43.54
CA TYR A 10 15.15 -19.85 -43.45
C TYR A 10 15.94 -18.57 -43.21
N ASP A 11 16.24 -18.28 -41.94
CA ASP A 11 16.73 -16.97 -41.51
C ASP A 11 18.26 -16.81 -41.58
N LYS A 12 19.03 -17.90 -41.82
CA LYS A 12 20.52 -17.89 -41.77
C LYS A 12 21.16 -18.88 -42.73
N ALA A 13 22.36 -18.52 -43.25
CA ALA A 13 23.29 -19.32 -44.06
C ALA A 13 22.68 -20.03 -45.30
N PRO A 14 23.48 -20.43 -46.31
CA PRO A 14 22.97 -21.31 -47.36
C PRO A 14 22.58 -22.65 -46.74
N VAL A 15 21.28 -22.93 -46.69
CA VAL A 15 20.72 -24.21 -46.23
C VAL A 15 20.79 -25.21 -47.38
N THR A 16 21.44 -26.35 -47.15
CA THR A 16 21.50 -27.45 -48.13
C THR A 16 20.11 -28.08 -48.33
N ASP A 17 19.87 -28.71 -49.47
CA ASP A 17 18.55 -29.29 -49.76
C ASP A 17 18.19 -30.43 -48.80
N SER A 18 19.18 -31.19 -48.31
CA SER A 18 18.96 -32.21 -47.27
C SER A 18 18.50 -31.58 -45.95
N GLN A 19 19.10 -30.46 -45.54
CA GLN A 19 18.69 -29.73 -44.34
C GLN A 19 17.29 -29.13 -44.47
N LYS A 20 16.94 -28.57 -45.64
CA LYS A 20 15.58 -28.07 -45.91
C LYS A 20 14.54 -29.18 -45.77
N GLN A 21 14.78 -30.34 -46.35
CA GLN A 21 13.86 -31.49 -46.26
C GLN A 21 13.65 -31.97 -44.81
N VAL A 22 14.69 -31.92 -43.98
CA VAL A 22 14.57 -32.28 -42.55
C VAL A 22 13.77 -31.22 -41.79
N ILE A 23 14.04 -29.94 -42.05
CA ILE A 23 13.34 -28.80 -41.44
C ILE A 23 11.85 -28.79 -41.81
N GLU A 24 11.52 -29.04 -43.07
CA GLU A 24 10.13 -29.09 -43.56
C GLU A 24 9.38 -30.27 -42.94
N ARG A 25 9.96 -31.47 -42.94
CA ARG A 25 9.37 -32.64 -42.24
C ARG A 25 9.21 -32.39 -40.74
N TYR A 26 10.12 -31.64 -40.13
CA TYR A 26 9.99 -31.25 -38.72
C TYR A 26 8.84 -30.27 -38.49
N TRP A 27 8.52 -29.38 -39.43
CA TRP A 27 7.41 -28.43 -39.24
C TRP A 27 6.10 -28.84 -39.89
N ASP A 28 6.06 -30.03 -40.51
CA ASP A 28 4.88 -30.54 -41.19
C ASP A 28 3.71 -30.77 -40.23
N TYR A 29 2.68 -29.93 -40.38
CA TYR A 29 1.53 -29.83 -39.50
C TYR A 29 0.26 -30.06 -40.28
N ASP A 30 -0.49 -31.08 -39.87
CA ASP A 30 -1.81 -31.40 -40.38
C ASP A 30 -2.85 -30.56 -39.63
N ALA A 31 -3.34 -29.52 -40.31
CA ALA A 31 -4.35 -28.60 -39.77
C ALA A 31 -5.71 -29.27 -39.52
N VAL A 32 -6.06 -30.30 -40.31
CA VAL A 32 -7.35 -31.00 -40.20
C VAL A 32 -7.34 -31.89 -38.94
N ASN A 33 -6.27 -32.66 -38.76
CA ASN A 33 -6.10 -33.54 -37.61
C ASN A 33 -5.47 -32.85 -36.39
N LYS A 34 -5.20 -31.55 -36.49
CA LYS A 34 -4.56 -30.69 -35.49
C LYS A 34 -3.26 -31.26 -34.90
N LYS A 35 -2.45 -31.97 -35.70
CA LYS A 35 -1.26 -32.71 -35.24
C LYS A 35 -0.09 -32.58 -36.20
N PHE A 36 1.13 -32.73 -35.70
CA PHE A 36 2.30 -32.90 -36.56
C PHE A 36 2.30 -34.27 -37.22
N VAL A 37 2.71 -34.34 -38.49
CA VAL A 37 2.62 -35.55 -39.33
C VAL A 37 3.55 -36.68 -38.85
N GLY A 38 4.57 -36.38 -38.04
CA GLY A 38 5.43 -37.39 -37.40
C GLY A 38 6.04 -36.92 -36.08
N LYS A 39 6.45 -37.86 -35.21
CA LYS A 39 7.18 -37.51 -33.97
C LYS A 39 8.59 -37.02 -34.31
N ALA A 40 9.15 -36.12 -33.50
CA ALA A 40 10.49 -35.59 -33.75
C ALA A 40 11.56 -36.69 -33.89
N LYS A 41 11.46 -37.76 -33.08
CA LYS A 41 12.36 -38.93 -33.18
C LYS A 41 12.28 -39.64 -34.54
N GLU A 42 11.10 -39.73 -35.13
CA GLU A 42 10.88 -40.37 -36.44
C GLU A 42 11.41 -39.49 -37.57
N VAL A 43 11.19 -38.17 -37.48
CA VAL A 43 11.72 -37.20 -38.45
C VAL A 43 13.25 -37.24 -38.52
N PHE A 44 13.91 -37.52 -37.39
CA PHE A 44 15.38 -37.56 -37.31
C PHE A 44 15.98 -38.96 -37.40
N HIS A 45 15.18 -40.02 -37.60
CA HIS A 45 15.67 -41.39 -37.54
C HIS A 45 16.80 -41.69 -38.53
N ASN A 46 16.77 -41.02 -39.69
CA ASN A 46 17.75 -41.18 -40.76
C ASN A 46 18.87 -40.13 -40.73
N ASN A 47 18.91 -39.26 -39.72
CA ASN A 47 20.00 -38.32 -39.52
C ASN A 47 20.98 -38.92 -38.50
N ASP A 48 22.26 -38.99 -38.86
CA ASP A 48 23.36 -39.45 -37.99
C ASP A 48 23.69 -38.45 -36.85
N MET A 49 22.67 -37.85 -36.25
CA MET A 49 22.76 -36.82 -35.23
C MET A 49 21.82 -37.15 -34.06
N SER A 50 22.21 -36.76 -32.85
CA SER A 50 21.33 -36.84 -31.70
C SER A 50 20.09 -35.94 -31.86
N LEU A 51 19.02 -36.22 -31.11
CA LEU A 51 17.81 -35.39 -31.09
C LEU A 51 18.15 -33.92 -30.76
N VAL A 52 19.05 -33.70 -29.80
CA VAL A 52 19.47 -32.34 -29.38
C VAL A 52 20.21 -31.62 -30.50
N ALA A 53 21.12 -32.32 -31.19
CA ALA A 53 21.85 -31.76 -32.33
C ALA A 53 20.92 -31.42 -33.50
N ASN A 54 19.95 -32.29 -33.82
CA ASN A 54 18.94 -32.01 -34.84
C ASN A 54 18.07 -30.78 -34.49
N LEU A 55 17.61 -30.66 -33.25
CA LEU A 55 16.82 -29.50 -32.82
C LEU A 55 17.65 -28.21 -32.83
N SER A 56 18.93 -28.28 -32.45
CA SER A 56 19.86 -27.15 -32.55
C SER A 56 20.09 -26.73 -34.01
N LEU A 57 20.22 -27.70 -34.92
CA LEU A 57 20.31 -27.44 -36.36
C LEU A 57 19.04 -26.73 -36.88
N ILE A 58 17.85 -27.24 -36.56
CA ILE A 58 16.60 -26.63 -36.99
C ILE A 58 16.47 -25.19 -36.47
N ASN A 59 16.76 -24.96 -35.19
CA ASN A 59 16.67 -23.63 -34.57
C ASN A 59 17.76 -22.67 -35.07
N SER A 60 18.89 -23.19 -35.56
CA SER A 60 19.96 -22.35 -36.11
C SER A 60 19.72 -21.99 -37.59
N LEU A 61 19.07 -22.86 -38.37
CA LEU A 61 18.85 -22.66 -39.80
C LEU A 61 17.46 -22.14 -40.18
N SER A 62 16.48 -22.28 -39.28
CA SER A 62 15.09 -21.92 -39.57
C SER A 62 14.38 -21.33 -38.38
N THR A 63 13.29 -20.64 -38.65
CA THR A 63 12.37 -20.12 -37.63
C THR A 63 10.95 -20.26 -38.15
N MET A 64 10.13 -20.99 -37.40
CA MET A 64 8.69 -20.98 -37.60
C MET A 64 8.16 -19.65 -37.07
N ARG A 65 7.35 -18.96 -37.86
CA ARG A 65 6.70 -17.70 -37.46
C ARG A 65 5.20 -17.82 -37.51
N MET A 66 4.52 -17.23 -36.54
CA MET A 66 3.06 -17.17 -36.47
C MET A 66 2.57 -15.72 -36.51
N ALA A 67 1.52 -15.48 -37.28
CA ALA A 67 0.84 -14.19 -37.35
C ALA A 67 0.13 -13.92 -36.01
N ASN A 68 0.43 -12.77 -35.42
CA ASN A 68 -0.17 -12.28 -34.18
C ASN A 68 -0.60 -10.83 -34.40
N LEU A 69 -1.85 -10.51 -34.04
CA LEU A 69 -2.33 -9.14 -34.07
C LEU A 69 -1.99 -8.43 -32.76
N CYS A 70 -1.43 -7.23 -32.85
CA CYS A 70 -1.28 -6.36 -31.70
C CYS A 70 -2.66 -5.90 -31.23
N LYS A 71 -2.99 -6.09 -29.95
CA LYS A 71 -4.30 -5.72 -29.39
C LYS A 71 -4.59 -4.22 -29.37
N VAL A 72 -3.57 -3.38 -29.53
CA VAL A 72 -3.68 -1.92 -29.41
C VAL A 72 -3.77 -1.28 -30.80
N CYS A 73 -2.85 -1.61 -31.70
CA CYS A 73 -2.81 -1.00 -33.03
C CYS A 73 -3.38 -1.89 -34.14
N SER A 74 -3.80 -3.12 -33.81
CA SER A 74 -4.32 -4.13 -34.76
C SER A 74 -3.37 -4.51 -35.91
N ASN A 75 -2.13 -4.02 -35.90
CA ASN A 75 -1.11 -4.43 -36.86
C ASN A 75 -0.72 -5.89 -36.65
N GLU A 76 -0.47 -6.58 -37.75
CA GLU A 76 0.02 -7.96 -37.76
C GLU A 76 1.53 -8.03 -37.55
N PHE A 77 1.96 -8.96 -36.69
CA PHE A 77 3.36 -9.26 -36.38
C PHE A 77 3.61 -10.75 -36.54
N TRP A 78 4.68 -11.10 -37.26
CA TRP A 78 5.11 -12.49 -37.46
C TRP A 78 6.13 -12.86 -36.39
N LEU A 79 5.65 -13.44 -35.29
CA LEU A 79 6.47 -13.75 -34.14
C LEU A 79 7.09 -15.15 -34.25
N PRO A 80 8.36 -15.31 -33.83
CA PRO A 80 9.03 -16.60 -33.86
C PRO A 80 8.42 -17.58 -32.86
N VAL A 81 8.42 -18.84 -33.24
CA VAL A 81 7.98 -19.99 -32.46
C VAL A 81 9.14 -20.98 -32.40
N TYR A 82 9.62 -21.25 -31.20
CA TYR A 82 10.87 -21.98 -30.97
C TYR A 82 10.67 -23.47 -30.72
N SER A 83 9.42 -23.93 -30.63
CA SER A 83 9.13 -25.35 -30.44
C SER A 83 7.75 -25.73 -30.99
N ARG A 84 7.60 -27.01 -31.35
CA ARG A 84 6.30 -27.59 -31.71
C ARG A 84 5.26 -27.45 -30.60
N THR A 85 5.66 -27.53 -29.32
CA THR A 85 4.76 -27.30 -28.18
C THR A 85 4.25 -25.86 -28.16
N GLN A 86 5.14 -24.88 -28.34
CA GLN A 86 4.76 -23.47 -28.41
C GLN A 86 3.88 -23.19 -29.63
N PHE A 87 4.14 -23.85 -30.76
CA PHE A 87 3.31 -23.77 -31.96
C PHE A 87 1.89 -24.29 -31.69
N THR A 88 1.77 -25.50 -31.16
CA THR A 88 0.47 -26.09 -30.79
C THR A 88 -0.25 -25.20 -29.80
N HIS A 89 0.42 -24.73 -28.75
CA HIS A 89 -0.15 -23.79 -27.78
C HIS A 89 -0.65 -22.51 -28.44
N GLY A 90 0.12 -21.96 -29.37
CA GLY A 90 -0.24 -20.76 -30.14
C GLY A 90 -1.54 -20.98 -30.90
N ILE A 91 -1.64 -22.04 -31.70
CA ILE A 91 -2.82 -22.29 -32.54
C ILE A 91 -4.05 -22.79 -31.74
N THR A 92 -3.88 -23.52 -30.64
CA THR A 92 -5.00 -24.06 -29.85
C THR A 92 -5.61 -23.04 -28.89
N CYS A 93 -4.80 -22.17 -28.28
CA CYS A 93 -5.32 -21.14 -27.38
C CYS A 93 -6.10 -20.02 -28.09
N HIS A 94 -6.11 -19.98 -29.42
CA HIS A 94 -6.89 -19.01 -30.19
C HIS A 94 -8.41 -19.26 -30.18
N TYR A 95 -8.89 -20.42 -29.72
CA TYR A 95 -10.34 -20.72 -29.78
C TYR A 95 -11.15 -20.13 -28.60
N ASP A 96 -10.60 -20.01 -27.39
CA ASP A 96 -11.41 -19.62 -26.22
C ASP A 96 -10.91 -18.39 -25.44
N VAL A 97 -9.63 -17.99 -25.52
CA VAL A 97 -9.14 -16.77 -24.87
C VAL A 97 -7.99 -16.17 -25.68
N PRO A 98 -8.14 -15.00 -26.32
CA PRO A 98 -7.02 -14.38 -27.01
C PRO A 98 -5.94 -14.03 -25.98
N LYS A 99 -4.78 -14.69 -26.02
CA LYS A 99 -3.56 -14.14 -25.44
C LYS A 99 -3.22 -12.90 -26.27
N TYR A 100 -3.70 -11.75 -25.83
CA TYR A 100 -3.55 -10.49 -26.55
C TYR A 100 -2.09 -10.05 -26.60
N PHE A 101 -1.40 -10.35 -27.70
CA PHE A 101 -0.08 -9.81 -27.99
C PHE A 101 -0.14 -8.28 -28.04
N THR A 102 0.87 -7.61 -27.47
CA THR A 102 1.04 -6.17 -27.60
C THR A 102 2.43 -5.92 -28.16
N CYS A 103 2.52 -5.21 -29.28
CA CYS A 103 3.81 -4.93 -29.91
C CYS A 103 4.65 -3.97 -29.06
N GLU A 104 5.96 -4.00 -29.26
CA GLU A 104 6.92 -3.21 -28.50
C GLU A 104 6.60 -1.71 -28.52
N LYS A 105 6.27 -1.15 -29.70
CA LYS A 105 5.88 0.26 -29.84
C LYS A 105 4.66 0.60 -28.98
N CYS A 106 3.62 -0.23 -29.01
CA CYS A 106 2.43 -0.02 -28.19
C CYS A 106 2.71 -0.22 -26.69
N ASN A 107 3.56 -1.18 -26.31
CA ASN A 107 3.99 -1.34 -24.92
C ASN A 107 4.74 -0.11 -24.41
N LEU A 108 5.61 0.48 -25.24
CA LEU A 108 6.33 1.71 -24.90
C LEU A 108 5.35 2.87 -24.66
N LEU A 109 4.38 3.05 -25.56
CA LEU A 109 3.35 4.09 -25.44
C LEU A 109 2.52 3.90 -24.17
N LEU A 110 2.04 2.69 -23.88
CA LEU A 110 1.30 2.39 -22.66
C LEU A 110 2.13 2.67 -21.40
N LYS A 111 3.43 2.36 -21.43
CA LYS A 111 4.36 2.68 -20.32
C LYS A 111 4.52 4.19 -20.14
N GLN A 112 4.67 4.93 -21.24
CA GLN A 112 4.76 6.39 -21.22
C GLN A 112 3.47 7.04 -20.70
N GLU A 113 2.31 6.57 -21.15
CA GLU A 113 1.01 7.03 -20.65
C GLU A 113 0.82 6.74 -19.16
N LYS A 114 1.21 5.55 -18.70
CA LYS A 114 1.18 5.20 -17.27
C LYS A 114 2.07 6.14 -16.44
N LEU A 115 3.29 6.41 -16.92
CA LEU A 115 4.20 7.35 -16.26
C LEU A 115 3.66 8.79 -16.28
N ALA A 116 3.09 9.23 -17.40
CA ALA A 116 2.49 10.56 -17.52
C ALA A 116 1.27 10.72 -16.63
N ARG A 117 0.45 9.66 -16.48
CA ARG A 117 -0.67 9.62 -15.53
C ARG A 117 -0.17 9.72 -14.09
N ALA A 118 0.80 8.89 -13.71
CA ALA A 118 1.38 8.93 -12.37
C ALA A 118 2.00 10.30 -12.03
N ARG A 119 2.63 10.96 -13.00
CA ARG A 119 3.14 12.33 -12.82
C ARG A 119 2.02 13.35 -12.60
N ARG A 120 0.93 13.26 -13.34
CA ARG A 120 -0.25 14.13 -13.17
C ARG A 120 -0.91 13.92 -11.82
N GLU A 121 -1.14 12.66 -11.44
CA GLU A 121 -1.70 12.30 -10.12
C GLU A 121 -0.82 12.82 -8.98
N LYS A 122 0.50 12.66 -9.10
CA LYS A 122 1.44 13.23 -8.11
C LYS A 122 1.33 14.76 -8.03
N ALA A 123 1.27 15.45 -9.17
CA ALA A 123 1.15 16.92 -9.19
C ALA A 123 -0.16 17.38 -8.54
N GLU A 124 -1.27 16.71 -8.84
CA GLU A 124 -2.59 17.00 -8.24
C GLU A 124 -2.57 16.79 -6.71
N ILE A 125 -1.95 15.72 -6.22
CA ILE A 125 -1.79 15.47 -4.79
C ILE A 125 -1.01 16.61 -4.13
N ILE A 126 0.10 17.06 -4.74
CA ILE A 126 0.93 18.15 -4.21
C ILE A 126 0.14 19.46 -4.12
N GLU A 127 -0.60 19.81 -5.19
CA GLU A 127 -1.41 21.03 -5.19
C GLU A 127 -2.53 20.97 -4.15
N ASN A 128 -3.26 19.86 -4.03
CA ASN A 128 -4.28 19.68 -3.01
C ASN A 128 -3.72 19.85 -1.58
N ILE A 129 -2.51 19.34 -1.35
CA ILE A 129 -1.83 19.52 -0.07
C ILE A 129 -1.48 21.00 0.13
N ARG A 130 -0.85 21.67 -0.84
CA ARG A 130 -0.52 23.10 -0.76
C ARG A 130 -1.75 23.94 -0.42
N GLU A 131 -2.85 23.76 -1.16
CA GLU A 131 -4.11 24.45 -0.91
C GLU A 131 -4.65 24.21 0.50
N ALA A 132 -4.58 22.98 1.02
CA ALA A 132 -5.03 22.67 2.37
C ALA A 132 -4.26 23.44 3.45
N TYR A 133 -2.95 23.65 3.25
CA TYR A 133 -2.12 24.43 4.15
C TYR A 133 -2.33 25.94 4.01
N GLU A 134 -2.51 26.46 2.79
CA GLU A 134 -2.88 27.85 2.56
C GLU A 134 -4.21 28.21 3.22
N LEU A 135 -5.20 27.31 3.10
CA LEU A 135 -6.50 27.41 3.76
C LEU A 135 -6.45 27.12 5.27
N LYS A 136 -5.28 26.75 5.79
CA LYS A 136 -5.03 26.45 7.21
C LYS A 136 -5.99 25.39 7.76
N ARG A 137 -6.31 24.35 6.98
CA ARG A 137 -7.20 23.25 7.39
C ARG A 137 -6.74 22.56 8.67
N TYR A 138 -5.43 22.58 8.96
CA TYR A 138 -4.86 22.09 10.22
C TYR A 138 -5.42 22.76 11.49
N LYS A 139 -6.09 23.92 11.39
CA LYS A 139 -6.76 24.59 12.52
C LYS A 139 -8.02 23.89 13.02
N SER A 140 -8.58 22.93 12.27
CA SER A 140 -9.71 22.13 12.73
C SER A 140 -9.27 20.89 13.52
N LEU A 141 -7.97 20.67 13.66
CA LEU A 141 -7.43 19.50 14.35
C LEU A 141 -7.54 19.64 15.86
N THR A 142 -7.73 18.51 16.55
CA THR A 142 -7.55 18.45 18.01
C THR A 142 -6.07 18.51 18.36
N GLY A 143 -5.72 18.72 19.63
CA GLY A 143 -4.32 18.74 20.07
C GLY A 143 -3.59 17.42 19.76
N PHE A 144 -4.28 16.28 19.91
CA PHE A 144 -3.73 14.97 19.54
C PHE A 144 -3.50 14.85 18.04
N GLU A 145 -4.49 15.20 17.22
CA GLU A 145 -4.40 15.11 15.76
C GLU A 145 -3.31 16.03 15.20
N TYR A 146 -3.17 17.23 15.76
CA TYR A 146 -2.11 18.17 15.43
C TYR A 146 -0.73 17.61 15.77
N LYS A 147 -0.59 16.99 16.96
CA LYS A 147 0.65 16.32 17.36
C LYS A 147 1.01 15.18 16.41
N VAL A 148 0.03 14.36 16.02
CA VAL A 148 0.22 13.28 15.04
C VAL A 148 0.68 13.84 13.70
N LEU A 149 0.06 14.91 13.19
CA LEU A 149 0.49 15.57 11.95
C LEU A 149 1.96 16.04 12.04
N VAL A 150 2.30 16.77 13.10
CA VAL A 150 3.64 17.34 13.31
C VAL A 150 4.70 16.24 13.42
N GLU A 151 4.46 15.22 14.23
CA GLU A 151 5.42 14.12 14.42
C GLU A 151 5.54 13.24 13.17
N THR A 152 4.45 13.09 12.42
CA THR A 152 4.50 12.43 11.10
C THR A 152 5.39 13.21 10.15
N LEU A 153 5.22 14.54 10.03
CA LEU A 153 6.01 15.34 9.09
C LEU A 153 7.49 15.50 9.48
N LYS A 154 7.82 15.47 10.77
CA LYS A 154 9.20 15.58 11.27
C LYS A 154 10.05 14.34 11.01
N ASN A 155 9.44 13.16 11.00
CA ASN A 155 10.18 11.91 11.05
C ASN A 155 10.24 11.29 9.65
N ASP A 156 11.42 11.36 9.02
CA ASP A 156 11.70 10.69 7.73
C ASP A 156 11.54 9.15 7.82
N HIS A 157 11.38 8.62 9.04
CA HIS A 157 11.16 7.21 9.32
C HIS A 157 9.79 6.97 9.96
N TYR A 158 8.74 7.04 9.14
CA TYR A 158 7.34 6.75 9.51
C TYR A 158 7.13 5.49 10.37
N ASN A 159 7.93 4.44 10.14
CA ASN A 159 7.88 3.20 10.91
C ASN A 159 8.16 3.40 12.42
N ASN A 160 8.91 4.43 12.80
CA ASN A 160 9.16 4.76 14.20
C ASN A 160 7.95 5.42 14.86
N THR A 161 7.21 6.27 14.12
CA THR A 161 5.96 6.89 14.59
C THR A 161 4.87 5.84 14.80
N LEU A 162 4.77 4.87 13.89
CA LEU A 162 3.81 3.77 14.00
C LEU A 162 4.08 2.88 15.22
N ARG A 163 5.35 2.59 15.50
CA ARG A 163 5.79 1.87 16.71
C ARG A 163 5.54 2.68 17.98
N TYR A 164 5.83 3.98 17.98
CA TYR A 164 5.59 4.87 19.13
C TYR A 164 4.12 4.88 19.58
N TYR A 165 3.16 4.92 18.66
CA TYR A 165 1.73 4.88 19.01
C TYR A 165 1.19 3.46 19.24
N GLY A 166 1.82 2.44 18.64
CA GLY A 166 1.57 1.03 18.93
C GLY A 166 1.89 0.67 20.39
N ASP A 167 3.04 1.13 20.89
CA ASP A 167 3.51 0.84 22.25
C ASP A 167 2.70 1.58 23.34
N GLN A 168 1.93 2.62 22.98
CA GLN A 168 1.08 3.39 23.90
C GLN A 168 -0.40 2.95 23.93
N GLY A 169 -0.78 1.89 23.22
CA GLY A 169 -2.17 1.41 23.18
C GLY A 169 -3.14 2.34 22.44
N ALA A 170 -2.64 3.37 21.75
CA ALA A 170 -3.42 4.37 21.01
C ALA A 170 -3.44 4.12 19.50
N HIS A 171 -3.05 2.92 19.06
CA HIS A 171 -2.87 2.57 17.65
C HIS A 171 -4.11 2.83 16.79
N LYS A 172 -5.30 2.43 17.26
CA LYS A 172 -6.56 2.66 16.54
C LYS A 172 -6.84 4.16 16.33
N ALA A 173 -6.73 4.96 17.39
CA ALA A 173 -6.92 6.41 17.31
C ALA A 173 -5.87 7.09 16.42
N PHE A 174 -4.65 6.57 16.39
CA PHE A 174 -3.60 7.02 15.48
C PHE A 174 -3.95 6.75 14.01
N ILE A 175 -4.40 5.53 13.67
CA ILE A 175 -4.83 5.19 12.31
C ILE A 175 -6.03 6.04 11.86
N GLU A 176 -7.05 6.20 12.71
CA GLU A 176 -8.20 7.07 12.43
C GLU A 176 -7.77 8.53 12.21
N THR A 177 -6.79 8.99 12.98
CA THR A 177 -6.21 10.34 12.80
C THR A 177 -5.51 10.46 11.46
N LEU A 178 -4.72 9.46 11.05
CA LEU A 178 -4.05 9.49 9.74
C LEU A 178 -5.06 9.54 8.59
N ASP A 179 -6.14 8.78 8.66
CA ASP A 179 -7.21 8.81 7.67
C ASP A 179 -7.85 10.20 7.60
N LYS A 180 -8.15 10.80 8.76
CA LYS A 180 -8.68 12.17 8.83
C LYS A 180 -7.71 13.20 8.24
N LEU A 181 -6.41 13.09 8.52
CA LEU A 181 -5.41 13.99 7.96
C LEU A 181 -5.31 13.86 6.43
N ASN A 182 -5.50 12.65 5.89
CA ASN A 182 -5.57 12.38 4.46
C ASN A 182 -6.85 12.97 3.82
N GLU A 183 -8.01 12.86 4.49
CA GLU A 183 -9.27 13.49 4.07
C GLU A 183 -9.18 15.02 4.04
N LEU A 184 -8.46 15.62 5.00
CA LEU A 184 -8.21 17.05 5.03
C LEU A 184 -7.14 17.50 4.02
N HIS A 185 -6.52 16.57 3.30
CA HIS A 185 -5.40 16.79 2.39
C HIS A 185 -4.17 17.42 3.08
N LEU A 186 -3.95 17.09 4.36
CA LEU A 186 -2.77 17.56 5.10
C LEU A 186 -1.56 16.62 4.95
N LEU A 187 -1.83 15.38 4.53
CA LEU A 187 -0.86 14.35 4.13
C LEU A 187 -1.49 13.45 3.06
N TYR A 188 -0.69 12.63 2.39
CA TYR A 188 -1.20 11.62 1.45
C TYR A 188 -0.84 10.21 1.89
N ILE A 189 -1.86 9.35 1.95
CA ILE A 189 -1.73 7.92 2.22
C ILE A 189 -1.86 7.16 0.90
N ASN A 190 -0.93 6.24 0.64
CA ASN A 190 -1.06 5.31 -0.48
C ASN A 190 -2.31 4.44 -0.28
N ARG A 191 -3.26 4.52 -1.22
CA ARG A 191 -4.52 3.76 -1.15
C ARG A 191 -4.31 2.24 -1.12
N GLU A 192 -3.22 1.75 -1.71
CA GLU A 192 -2.87 0.32 -1.70
C GLU A 192 -2.42 -0.17 -0.32
N SER A 193 -2.09 0.76 0.59
CA SER A 193 -1.61 0.48 1.95
C SER A 193 -2.70 0.56 3.02
N ALA A 194 -3.99 0.53 2.65
CA ALA A 194 -5.13 0.66 3.56
C ALA A 194 -5.36 -0.58 4.45
N SER A 195 -4.33 -1.04 5.15
CA SER A 195 -4.39 -2.11 6.15
C SER A 195 -4.75 -1.53 7.50
N GLU A 196 -5.62 -2.16 8.29
CA GLU A 196 -5.97 -1.72 9.65
C GLU A 196 -4.77 -1.39 10.55
N TRP A 197 -3.59 -1.98 10.25
CA TRP A 197 -2.39 -1.87 11.08
C TRP A 197 -1.38 -0.83 10.58
N TYR A 198 -1.47 -0.41 9.33
CA TYR A 198 -0.43 0.34 8.65
C TYR A 198 -1.01 1.30 7.61
N ARG A 199 -0.38 2.46 7.44
CA ARG A 199 -0.65 3.39 6.35
C ARG A 199 0.68 3.80 5.74
N GLU A 200 0.93 3.52 4.48
CA GLU A 200 2.11 4.07 3.81
C GLU A 200 1.86 5.54 3.50
N ILE A 201 2.55 6.42 4.21
CA ILE A 201 2.51 7.85 3.96
C ILE A 201 3.55 8.17 2.89
N LEU A 202 3.09 8.76 1.80
CA LEU A 202 4.00 9.24 0.76
C LEU A 202 4.49 10.61 1.16
N PHE A 203 5.70 10.64 1.71
CA PHE A 203 6.40 11.89 1.96
C PHE A 203 6.71 12.56 0.64
N ILE A 204 6.19 13.78 0.50
CA ILE A 204 6.53 14.66 -0.60
C ILE A 204 7.58 15.64 -0.05
N GLN A 205 8.66 15.89 -0.78
CA GLN A 205 9.72 16.78 -0.27
C GLN A 205 9.15 18.18 0.02
N GLU A 206 8.18 18.59 -0.79
CA GLU A 206 7.42 19.83 -0.72
C GLU A 206 6.60 19.93 0.58
N THR A 207 6.24 18.82 1.23
CA THR A 207 5.62 18.85 2.58
C THR A 207 6.60 19.29 3.68
N LYS A 208 7.92 19.19 3.50
CA LYS A 208 8.91 19.73 4.45
C LYS A 208 8.97 21.26 4.38
N ASP A 209 8.84 21.83 3.19
CA ASP A 209 8.76 23.29 3.01
C ASP A 209 7.50 23.84 3.68
N ILE A 210 6.39 23.10 3.55
CA ILE A 210 5.13 23.40 4.23
C ILE A 210 5.23 23.27 5.75
N PHE A 211 5.94 22.26 6.26
CA PHE A 211 6.15 22.08 7.71
C PHE A 211 6.76 23.33 8.36
N SER A 212 7.66 24.00 7.64
CA SER A 212 8.28 25.26 8.08
C SER A 212 7.28 26.41 8.27
N ALA A 213 6.11 26.35 7.61
CA ALA A 213 5.04 27.33 7.69
C ALA A 213 4.00 27.03 8.79
N ILE A 214 4.05 25.84 9.40
CA ILE A 214 3.15 25.43 10.47
C ILE A 214 3.66 26.00 11.80
N PRO A 215 2.82 26.67 12.62
CA PRO A 215 3.22 27.10 13.95
C PRO A 215 3.70 25.90 14.80
N GLN A 216 4.89 25.97 15.41
CA GLN A 216 5.39 24.90 16.28
C GLN A 216 4.51 24.67 17.52
N TYR A 217 3.64 25.63 17.84
CA TYR A 217 2.70 25.59 18.94
C TYR A 217 1.27 25.73 18.42
N TYR A 218 0.40 24.79 18.77
CA TYR A 218 -1.04 24.89 18.53
C TYR A 218 -1.65 25.74 19.65
N PRO A 219 -2.07 27.00 19.41
CA PRO A 219 -2.81 27.73 20.43
C PRO A 219 -4.11 26.98 20.69
N PRO A 220 -4.47 26.70 21.96
CA PRO A 220 -5.70 25.99 22.28
C PRO A 220 -6.85 26.72 21.58
N SER A 221 -7.57 26.02 20.71
CA SER A 221 -8.72 26.56 20.03
C SER A 221 -9.62 27.14 21.11
N LYS A 222 -9.92 28.45 21.02
CA LYS A 222 -10.92 29.10 21.86
C LYS A 222 -12.28 28.48 21.54
N GLN A 223 -12.55 27.28 22.04
CA GLN A 223 -13.90 26.82 22.25
C GLN A 223 -14.47 27.77 23.29
N LYS A 224 -15.28 28.72 22.81
CA LYS A 224 -16.20 29.49 23.65
C LYS A 224 -17.17 28.50 24.31
N MET A 225 -16.78 27.88 25.41
CA MET A 225 -17.74 27.42 26.40
C MET A 225 -17.78 28.50 27.47
N ALA A 226 -18.75 29.39 27.30
CA ALA A 226 -19.15 30.30 28.35
C ALA A 226 -19.79 29.46 29.46
N HIS A 227 -19.06 29.23 30.54
CA HIS A 227 -19.65 29.18 31.87
C HIS A 227 -18.65 29.77 32.86
N LYS A 228 -19.01 30.95 33.37
CA LYS A 228 -18.47 31.52 34.59
C LYS A 228 -18.73 30.54 35.73
N ILE A 229 -17.74 30.36 36.60
CA ILE A 229 -17.87 30.45 38.06
C ILE A 229 -16.49 30.87 38.57
N ASP A 230 -16.49 31.97 39.31
CA ASP A 230 -15.37 32.50 40.08
C ASP A 230 -14.96 31.52 41.18
N ASP A 231 -13.67 31.43 41.47
CA ASP A 231 -13.22 31.47 42.86
C ASP A 231 -11.74 31.87 42.95
N GLU A 232 -11.51 32.96 43.69
CA GLU A 232 -10.22 33.46 44.10
C GLU A 232 -9.63 32.57 45.20
N HIS A 233 -8.67 31.73 44.82
CA HIS A 233 -7.49 31.51 45.65
C HIS A 233 -6.31 31.27 44.74
N ASN A 234 -5.27 32.08 44.91
CA ASN A 234 -4.07 32.05 44.09
C ASN A 234 -2.96 31.27 44.82
N PRO A 235 -2.85 29.94 44.62
CA PRO A 235 -1.58 29.25 44.71
C PRO A 235 -1.08 29.01 43.29
N ASN A 236 0.11 29.53 42.99
CA ASN A 236 1.01 29.16 41.88
C ASN A 236 0.40 28.21 40.80
N PRO A 237 0.10 28.68 39.57
CA PRO A 237 -0.89 28.08 38.67
C PRO A 237 -0.51 26.75 37.98
N ASN A 238 0.50 26.02 38.46
CA ASN A 238 1.08 24.90 37.71
C ASN A 238 1.10 23.53 38.42
N PHE A 239 0.52 23.38 39.61
CA PHE A 239 0.41 22.04 40.23
C PHE A 239 -0.89 21.88 41.04
N ALA A 240 -1.78 20.98 40.60
CA ALA A 240 -2.88 20.51 41.42
C ALA A 240 -2.33 19.61 42.55
N ASN A 241 -2.50 20.04 43.80
CA ASN A 241 -2.02 19.31 44.98
C ASN A 241 -2.98 18.18 45.42
N GLU A 242 -3.99 17.86 44.63
CA GLU A 242 -4.95 16.80 44.94
C GLU A 242 -5.41 16.08 43.67
N LEU A 243 -5.62 14.77 43.78
CA LEU A 243 -6.22 13.95 42.73
C LEU A 243 -7.60 13.49 43.17
N ARG A 244 -8.63 13.87 42.38
CA ARG A 244 -10.02 13.52 42.64
C ARG A 244 -10.57 12.70 41.48
N PHE A 245 -11.23 11.59 41.79
CA PHE A 245 -11.92 10.78 40.79
C PHE A 245 -13.13 10.07 41.40
N PHE A 246 -14.12 9.78 40.57
CA PHE A 246 -15.36 9.13 40.97
C PHE A 246 -15.41 7.70 40.46
N LEU A 247 -15.54 6.73 41.36
CA LEU A 247 -15.70 5.32 41.04
C LEU A 247 -17.17 4.95 40.92
N HIS A 248 -17.52 4.31 39.81
CA HIS A 248 -18.85 3.77 39.56
C HIS A 248 -18.91 2.31 40.01
N THR A 249 -20.09 1.85 40.45
CA THR A 249 -20.32 0.43 40.73
C THR A 249 -20.09 -0.39 39.46
N ASN A 250 -19.25 -1.41 39.54
CA ASN A 250 -18.93 -2.25 38.41
C ASN A 250 -20.08 -3.22 38.13
N THR A 251 -20.88 -2.93 37.10
CA THR A 251 -22.03 -3.76 36.72
C THR A 251 -21.63 -5.04 35.97
N GLN A 252 -20.36 -5.18 35.57
CA GLN A 252 -19.83 -6.36 34.87
C GLN A 252 -18.83 -7.12 35.76
N LYS A 253 -19.19 -7.31 37.04
CA LYS A 253 -18.31 -7.93 38.02
C LYS A 253 -18.10 -9.43 37.72
N SER A 254 -16.84 -9.84 37.67
CA SER A 254 -16.37 -11.23 37.87
C SER A 254 -15.71 -11.36 39.25
N GLU A 255 -15.45 -12.60 39.69
CA GLU A 255 -14.80 -12.88 40.99
C GLU A 255 -13.43 -12.20 41.14
N LEU A 256 -12.76 -11.86 40.02
CA LEU A 256 -11.43 -11.25 40.00
C LEU A 256 -11.45 -9.74 39.73
N SER A 257 -12.63 -9.13 39.59
CA SER A 257 -12.75 -7.70 39.26
C SER A 257 -13.19 -6.86 40.46
N PRO A 258 -12.74 -5.59 40.55
CA PRO A 258 -13.09 -4.71 41.67
C PRO A 258 -14.59 -4.37 41.65
N ASP A 259 -15.13 -4.14 42.84
CA ASP A 259 -16.53 -3.73 43.06
C ASP A 259 -16.85 -2.36 42.45
N PHE A 260 -15.84 -1.49 42.37
CA PHE A 260 -15.95 -0.15 41.84
C PHE A 260 -14.83 0.10 40.84
N THR A 261 -15.17 0.75 39.73
CA THR A 261 -14.22 1.08 38.67
C THR A 261 -14.57 2.42 38.05
N THR A 262 -13.56 3.07 37.47
CA THR A 262 -13.76 4.27 36.65
C THR A 262 -12.69 4.36 35.59
N LEU A 263 -13.01 5.05 34.51
CA LEU A 263 -12.04 5.41 33.50
C LEU A 263 -11.64 6.87 33.74
N ILE A 264 -10.37 7.09 34.04
CA ILE A 264 -9.82 8.43 34.29
C ILE A 264 -9.06 8.86 33.05
N GLU A 265 -9.45 10.00 32.48
CA GLU A 265 -8.64 10.72 31.50
C GLU A 265 -7.77 11.74 32.24
N ILE A 266 -6.46 11.52 32.25
CA ILE A 266 -5.49 12.44 32.83
C ILE A 266 -5.16 13.51 31.79
N LYS A 267 -5.62 14.74 32.03
CA LYS A 267 -5.49 15.87 31.08
C LYS A 267 -4.19 16.66 31.25
N GLU A 268 -3.49 16.44 32.36
CA GLU A 268 -2.28 17.15 32.76
C GLU A 268 -1.28 16.15 33.34
N ASP A 269 0.02 16.42 33.22
CA ASP A 269 1.05 15.52 33.74
C ASP A 269 0.92 15.37 35.27
N ILE A 270 0.67 14.15 35.74
CA ILE A 270 0.65 13.83 37.16
C ILE A 270 2.04 13.37 37.58
N ILE A 271 2.72 14.18 38.39
CA ILE A 271 4.04 13.85 38.94
C ILE A 271 3.90 13.47 40.41
N LEU A 272 3.92 12.17 40.71
CA LEU A 272 4.02 11.67 42.09
C LEU A 272 5.49 11.63 42.52
N ARG A 273 5.88 12.51 43.44
CA ARG A 273 7.27 12.61 43.89
C ARG A 273 7.64 11.44 44.80
N LYS A 274 8.80 10.82 44.52
CA LYS A 274 9.39 9.78 45.37
C LYS A 274 9.65 10.35 46.77
N GLY A 275 9.22 9.62 47.80
CA GLY A 275 9.36 10.03 49.21
C GLY A 275 8.20 10.85 49.77
N THR A 276 7.23 11.24 48.93
CA THR A 276 5.99 11.88 49.41
C THR A 276 5.00 10.83 49.90
N THR A 277 4.47 11.00 51.10
CA THR A 277 3.37 10.17 51.61
C THR A 277 2.06 10.77 51.15
N PHE A 278 1.09 9.94 50.78
CA PHE A 278 -0.23 10.39 50.36
C PHE A 278 -1.28 9.78 51.28
N THR A 279 -2.27 10.59 51.65
CA THR A 279 -3.50 10.09 52.27
C THR A 279 -4.54 9.94 51.18
N ALA A 280 -5.13 8.75 51.10
CA ALA A 280 -6.26 8.47 50.24
C ALA A 280 -7.50 8.29 51.10
N GLY A 281 -8.60 8.96 50.74
CA GLY A 281 -9.89 8.83 51.38
C GLY A 281 -10.98 8.63 50.33
N GLY A 282 -12.01 7.87 50.69
CA GLY A 282 -13.18 7.72 49.83
C GLY A 282 -14.48 7.66 50.63
N TRP A 283 -15.56 8.16 50.04
CA TRP A 283 -16.89 8.10 50.65
C TRP A 283 -17.95 7.72 49.62
N ILE A 284 -18.86 6.84 50.05
CA ILE A 284 -19.98 6.35 49.24
C ILE A 284 -21.01 7.47 49.11
N LYS A 285 -21.46 7.73 47.89
CA LYS A 285 -22.51 8.68 47.56
C LYS A 285 -23.87 7.97 47.53
N ASN A 286 -24.95 8.76 47.60
CA ASN A 286 -26.32 8.24 47.58
C ASN A 286 -26.66 7.44 46.31
N ASN A 287 -25.92 7.64 45.21
CA ASN A 287 -26.06 6.87 43.97
C ASN A 287 -25.24 5.57 43.95
N GLY A 288 -24.68 5.16 45.10
CA GLY A 288 -23.90 3.94 45.26
C GLY A 288 -22.45 4.02 44.79
N GLY A 289 -22.03 5.07 44.08
CA GLY A 289 -20.63 5.26 43.68
C GLY A 289 -19.75 5.82 44.79
N ILE A 290 -18.43 5.82 44.59
CA ILE A 290 -17.44 6.28 45.58
C ILE A 290 -16.67 7.46 45.03
N ASN A 291 -16.73 8.61 45.72
CA ASN A 291 -15.75 9.68 45.48
C ASN A 291 -14.44 9.29 46.16
N VAL A 292 -13.33 9.33 45.43
CA VAL A 292 -11.99 9.10 45.97
C VAL A 292 -11.16 10.35 45.82
N THR A 293 -10.39 10.66 46.84
CA THR A 293 -9.45 11.79 46.84
C THR A 293 -8.11 11.34 47.41
N ILE A 294 -7.03 11.71 46.72
CA ILE A 294 -5.65 11.45 47.13
C ILE A 294 -4.95 12.81 47.29
N ILE A 295 -4.39 13.03 48.48
CA ILE A 295 -3.74 14.29 48.84
C ILE A 295 -2.36 13.97 49.43
N PRO A 296 -1.28 14.64 49.00
CA PRO A 296 0.02 14.52 49.64
C PRO A 296 -0.11 14.96 51.11
N THR A 297 0.39 14.13 52.00
CA THR A 297 0.46 14.43 53.43
C THR A 297 1.86 14.90 53.72
N GLU A 298 1.99 16.16 54.09
CA GLU A 298 3.26 16.70 54.55
C GLU A 298 3.63 16.03 55.89
N LYS A 299 4.87 15.58 55.99
CA LYS A 299 5.56 15.34 57.25
C LYS A 299 6.64 16.39 57.39
#